data_AF-A0A3Q9UIX5-F1
#
_entry.id   AF-A0A3Q9UIX5-F1
#
_cell.length_a   1.000
_cell.length_b   1.000
_cell.length_c   1.000
_cell.angle_alpha   90.00
_cell.angle_beta   90.00
_cell.angle_gamma   90.00
#
_symmetry.space_group_name_H-M   'P 1'
#
loop_
_entity.id
_entity.type
_entity.pdbx_description
1 polymer ?
#
loop_
_entity_poly.entity_id
_entity_poly.type
_entity_poly.pdbx_seq_one_letter_code
_entity_poly.pdbx_strand_id
1 'polypeptide(L)'
;MSQEQAMRTYELTFIIDPIDDATIDRLAAEGIDWSKTGRLQFAHVDETSESCTDALRTALGNLQSLGVTASRLRLDLVSSSEIAARTGVSRPAVTKWTKQTSGSQAFPIEFDWSTTGPIWVWADVNDWLKTTGKTGYDEVCSPSLAEVEQANRWIADNASTFASI
;
A
#
# COMPACT_ATOMS: atom_id res chain seq x y z
N MET A 1 -23.46 18.10 -11.38
CA MET A 1 -22.15 18.72 -11.04
C MET A 1 -21.23 17.58 -10.69
N SER A 2 -20.51 17.04 -11.68
CA SER A 2 -19.45 16.07 -11.41
C SER A 2 -18.34 16.83 -10.68
N GLN A 3 -18.02 16.42 -9.45
CA GLN A 3 -16.83 16.93 -8.80
C GLN A 3 -15.65 16.49 -9.67
N GLU A 4 -14.84 17.45 -10.10
CA GLU A 4 -13.54 17.21 -10.70
C GLU A 4 -12.72 16.47 -9.63
N GLN A 5 -12.59 15.15 -9.78
CA GLN A 5 -11.83 14.33 -8.85
C GLN A 5 -10.36 14.69 -9.04
N ALA A 6 -9.77 15.32 -8.03
CA ALA A 6 -8.35 15.66 -8.05
C ALA A 6 -7.52 14.38 -8.19
N MET A 7 -6.62 14.35 -9.16
CA MET A 7 -5.64 13.28 -9.31
C MET A 7 -4.82 13.11 -8.02
N ARG A 8 -4.58 11.86 -7.64
CA ARG A 8 -3.78 11.49 -6.47
C ARG A 8 -2.75 10.47 -6.89
N THR A 9 -1.57 10.55 -6.29
CA THR A 9 -0.56 9.50 -6.42
C THR A 9 -0.83 8.41 -5.40
N TYR A 10 -0.83 7.17 -5.86
CA TYR A 10 -1.02 5.97 -5.06
C TYR A 10 0.28 5.16 -5.06
N GLU A 11 0.77 4.80 -3.87
CA GLU A 11 1.92 3.91 -3.72
C GLU A 11 1.40 2.47 -3.64
N LEU A 12 1.73 1.67 -4.65
CA LEU A 12 1.24 0.30 -4.81
C LEU A 12 2.40 -0.67 -4.72
N THR A 13 2.38 -1.57 -3.73
CA THR A 13 3.37 -2.64 -3.62
C THR A 13 2.73 -3.99 -3.95
N PHE A 14 3.13 -4.58 -5.07
CA PHE A 14 2.70 -5.91 -5.48
C PHE A 14 3.71 -6.96 -5.06
N ILE A 15 3.24 -8.10 -4.56
CA ILE A 15 4.01 -9.32 -4.55
C ILE A 15 3.89 -9.95 -5.93
N ILE A 16 5.03 -10.24 -6.54
CA ILE A 16 5.12 -10.77 -7.89
C ILE A 16 5.74 -12.16 -7.89
N ASP A 17 5.43 -12.91 -8.94
CA ASP A 17 6.11 -14.17 -9.23
C ASP A 17 7.60 -13.92 -9.49
N PRO A 18 8.49 -14.91 -9.29
CA PRO A 18 9.91 -14.73 -9.54
C PRO A 18 10.19 -14.32 -10.99
N ILE A 19 10.92 -13.22 -11.16
CA ILE A 19 11.35 -12.72 -12.47
C ILE A 19 12.87 -12.84 -12.64
N ASP A 20 13.33 -12.73 -13.89
CA ASP A 20 14.75 -12.75 -14.26
C ASP A 20 15.38 -11.35 -14.33
N ASP A 21 16.71 -11.28 -14.43
CA ASP A 21 17.45 -10.01 -14.45
C ASP A 21 17.03 -9.12 -15.64
N ALA A 22 16.74 -9.71 -16.80
CA ALA A 22 16.27 -8.97 -17.96
C ALA A 22 14.90 -8.30 -17.73
N THR A 23 14.02 -8.91 -16.93
CA THR A 23 12.74 -8.32 -16.56
C THR A 23 12.91 -7.25 -15.48
N ILE A 24 13.86 -7.41 -14.56
CA ILE A 24 14.23 -6.38 -13.57
C ILE A 24 14.72 -5.11 -14.30
N ASP A 25 15.57 -5.25 -15.31
CA ASP A 25 16.04 -4.13 -16.13
C ASP A 25 14.89 -3.41 -16.85
N ARG A 26 13.89 -4.15 -17.34
CA ARG A 26 12.67 -3.57 -17.95
C ARG A 26 11.83 -2.80 -16.95
N LEU A 27 11.65 -3.31 -15.73
CA LEU A 27 10.93 -2.60 -14.66
C LEU A 27 11.61 -1.26 -14.33
N ALA A 28 12.93 -1.28 -14.14
CA ALA A 28 13.69 -0.08 -13.84
C ALA A 28 13.61 0.98 -14.97
N ALA A 29 13.57 0.55 -16.24
CA ALA A 29 13.41 1.45 -17.38
C ALA A 29 12.06 2.18 -17.39
N GLU A 30 11.01 1.56 -16.83
CA GLU A 30 9.68 2.14 -16.66
C GLU A 30 9.52 2.87 -15.32
N GLY A 31 10.59 3.01 -14.52
CA GLY A 31 10.55 3.65 -13.21
C GLY A 31 9.84 2.83 -12.13
N ILE A 32 9.69 1.52 -12.34
CA ILE A 32 9.11 0.61 -11.35
C ILE A 32 10.24 0.00 -10.52
N ASP A 33 10.23 0.29 -9.22
CA ASP A 33 11.23 -0.23 -8.30
C ASP A 33 10.98 -1.70 -7.98
N TRP A 34 12.05 -2.50 -8.00
CA TRP A 34 12.02 -3.92 -7.64
C TRP A 34 12.78 -4.16 -6.34
N SER A 35 12.23 -5.03 -5.50
CA SER A 35 12.94 -5.52 -4.31
C SER A 35 12.68 -7.00 -4.03
N LYS A 36 13.56 -7.62 -3.24
CA LYS A 36 13.45 -9.01 -2.82
C LYS A 36 13.72 -9.16 -1.33
N THR A 37 12.80 -9.80 -0.61
CA THR A 37 12.96 -10.15 0.81
C THR A 37 12.70 -11.64 1.00
N GLY A 38 13.75 -12.38 1.35
CA GLY A 38 13.70 -13.83 1.43
C GLY A 38 13.31 -14.45 0.08
N ARG A 39 12.15 -15.12 0.03
CA ARG A 39 11.61 -15.74 -1.19
C ARG A 39 10.59 -14.87 -1.93
N LEU A 40 10.16 -13.76 -1.34
CA LEU A 40 9.19 -12.87 -1.95
C LEU A 40 9.91 -11.81 -2.78
N GLN A 41 9.36 -11.53 -3.96
CA GLN A 41 9.75 -10.41 -4.81
C GLN A 41 8.62 -9.39 -4.84
N PHE A 42 8.99 -8.11 -4.97
CA PHE A 42 8.07 -6.99 -4.92
C PHE A 42 8.31 -6.06 -6.10
N ALA A 43 7.21 -5.53 -6.64
CA ALA A 43 7.22 -4.38 -7.53
C ALA A 43 6.53 -3.21 -6.81
N HIS A 44 7.20 -2.06 -6.77
CA HIS A 44 6.72 -0.82 -6.17
C HIS A 44 6.38 0.15 -7.29
N VAL A 45 5.11 0.55 -7.36
CA VAL A 45 4.56 1.38 -8.43
C VAL A 45 3.89 2.59 -7.81
N ASP A 46 4.35 3.78 -8.19
CA ASP A 46 3.65 5.02 -7.92
C ASP A 46 2.79 5.37 -9.13
N GLU A 47 1.47 5.38 -8.94
CA GLU A 47 0.53 5.62 -10.03
C GLU A 47 -0.38 6.81 -9.71
N THR A 48 -0.50 7.75 -10.63
CA THR A 48 -1.31 8.96 -10.43
C THR A 48 -2.63 8.82 -11.16
N SER A 49 -3.72 8.76 -10.39
CA SER A 49 -5.04 8.49 -10.95
C SER A 49 -6.15 9.21 -10.17
N GLU A 50 -7.35 9.19 -10.72
CA GLU A 50 -8.56 9.75 -10.09
C GLU A 50 -9.05 8.87 -8.92
N SER A 51 -8.73 7.57 -8.95
CA SER A 51 -9.10 6.61 -7.92
C SER A 51 -8.05 5.53 -7.71
N CYS A 52 -8.06 4.89 -6.53
CA CYS A 52 -7.17 3.76 -6.25
C CYS A 52 -7.43 2.60 -7.21
N THR A 53 -8.70 2.37 -7.57
CA THR A 53 -9.06 1.29 -8.50
C THR A 53 -8.50 1.51 -9.91
N ASP A 54 -8.49 2.75 -10.38
CA ASP A 54 -7.93 3.10 -11.70
C ASP A 54 -6.40 3.05 -11.67
N ALA A 55 -5.79 3.51 -10.57
CA ALA A 55 -4.36 3.34 -10.34
C ALA A 55 -3.95 1.86 -10.36
N LEU A 56 -4.69 1.00 -9.64
CA LEU A 56 -4.47 -0.44 -9.61
C LEU A 56 -4.58 -1.08 -11.00
N ARG A 57 -5.63 -0.74 -11.77
CA ARG A 57 -5.82 -1.29 -13.12
C ARG A 57 -4.66 -0.91 -14.05
N THR A 58 -4.22 0.35 -13.96
CA THR A 58 -3.12 0.88 -14.77
C THR A 58 -1.81 0.19 -14.41
N ALA A 59 -1.48 0.13 -13.11
CA ALA A 59 -0.28 -0.53 -12.61
C ALA A 59 -0.24 -2.02 -12.98
N LEU A 60 -1.35 -2.76 -12.81
CA LEU A 60 -1.43 -4.19 -13.14
C LEU A 60 -1.31 -4.43 -14.65
N GLY A 61 -1.92 -3.59 -15.48
CA GLY A 61 -1.75 -3.64 -16.93
C GLY A 61 -0.31 -3.37 -17.37
N ASN A 62 0.36 -2.40 -16.75
CA ASN A 62 1.77 -2.09 -17.03
C ASN A 62 2.66 -3.27 -16.66
N LEU A 63 2.55 -3.81 -15.44
CA LEU A 63 3.29 -4.99 -15.00
C LEU A 63 3.08 -6.19 -15.95
N GLN A 64 1.85 -6.46 -16.36
CA GLN A 64 1.55 -7.54 -17.29
C GLN A 64 2.23 -7.33 -18.65
N SER A 65 2.24 -6.09 -19.17
CA SER A 65 2.90 -5.77 -20.46
C SER A 65 4.41 -6.01 -20.43
N LEU A 66 5.02 -5.95 -19.24
CA LEU A 66 6.45 -6.21 -19.01
C LEU A 66 6.75 -7.69 -18.76
N GLY A 67 5.73 -8.55 -18.76
CA GLY A 67 5.83 -9.98 -18.47
C GLY A 67 5.87 -10.29 -16.98
N VAL A 68 5.39 -9.39 -16.12
CA VAL A 68 5.34 -9.57 -14.67
C VAL A 68 3.95 -9.97 -14.21
N THR A 69 3.86 -11.10 -13.52
CA THR A 69 2.63 -11.57 -12.90
C THR A 69 2.59 -11.13 -11.44
N ALA A 70 1.63 -10.26 -11.10
CA ALA A 70 1.34 -9.92 -9.71
C ALA A 70 0.49 -11.01 -9.05
N SER A 71 0.99 -11.62 -7.99
CA SER A 71 0.27 -12.65 -7.23
C SER A 71 -0.71 -12.03 -6.23
N ARG A 72 -0.37 -10.88 -5.64
CA ARG A 72 -1.26 -10.08 -4.77
C ARG A 72 -0.73 -8.67 -4.52
N LEU A 73 -1.62 -7.73 -4.22
CA LEU A 73 -1.29 -6.43 -3.64
C LEU A 73 -1.04 -6.57 -2.13
N ARG A 74 0.00 -5.91 -1.63
CA ARG A 74 0.37 -5.87 -0.21
C ARG A 74 -0.39 -4.75 0.50
N LEU A 75 -0.95 -5.07 1.67
CA LEU A 75 -1.44 -4.07 2.62
C LEU A 75 -0.24 -3.46 3.37
N ASP A 76 -0.18 -2.14 3.43
CA ASP A 76 0.84 -1.44 4.19
C ASP A 76 0.51 -1.46 5.68
N LEU A 77 1.32 -2.22 6.42
CA LEU A 77 1.15 -2.50 7.83
C LEU A 77 2.31 -1.91 8.61
N VAL A 78 1.99 -1.23 9.71
CA VAL A 78 2.96 -0.51 10.53
C VAL A 78 2.82 -0.84 12.01
N SER A 79 3.96 -1.01 12.66
CA SER A 79 4.12 -1.02 14.12
C SER A 79 4.24 0.39 14.68
N SER A 80 4.14 0.53 16.00
CA SER A 80 4.37 1.81 16.68
C SER A 80 5.77 2.39 16.41
N SER A 81 6.78 1.54 16.24
CA SER A 81 8.13 1.95 15.88
C SER A 81 8.24 2.46 14.45
N GLU A 82 7.52 1.85 13.51
CA GLU A 82 7.50 2.29 12.10
C GLU A 82 6.71 3.59 11.96
N ILE A 83 5.59 3.74 12.67
CA ILE A 83 4.85 5.02 12.73
C ILE A 83 5.78 6.12 13.24
N ALA A 84 6.51 5.88 14.33
CA ALA A 84 7.46 6.87 14.86
C ALA A 84 8.54 7.25 13.84
N ALA A 85 9.10 6.25 13.14
CA ALA A 85 10.13 6.47 12.12
C ALA A 85 9.58 7.26 10.91
N ARG A 86 8.43 6.86 10.37
CA ARG A 86 7.80 7.51 9.21
C ARG A 86 7.36 8.94 9.49
N THR A 87 6.75 9.17 10.66
CA THR A 87 6.24 10.50 11.04
C THR A 87 7.33 11.42 11.61
N GLY A 88 8.53 10.91 11.88
CA GLY A 88 9.64 11.65 12.49
C GLY A 88 9.42 12.00 13.98
N VAL A 89 8.42 11.42 14.64
CA VAL A 89 8.14 11.67 16.07
C VAL A 89 8.77 10.61 16.98
N SER A 90 8.76 10.86 18.29
CA SER A 90 9.28 9.89 19.26
C SER A 90 8.29 8.73 19.50
N ARG A 91 8.81 7.54 19.83
CA ARG A 91 7.97 6.38 20.22
C ARG A 91 7.00 6.70 21.36
N PRO A 92 7.39 7.41 22.44
CA PRO A 92 6.44 7.83 23.48
C PRO A 92 5.30 8.73 22.96
N ALA A 93 5.54 9.55 21.94
CA ALA A 93 4.48 10.34 21.31
C ALA A 93 3.45 9.44 20.61
N VAL A 94 3.92 8.44 19.85
CA VAL A 94 3.03 7.44 19.22
C VAL A 94 2.27 6.65 20.29
N THR A 95 2.92 6.21 21.38
CA THR A 95 2.24 5.53 22.50
C THR A 95 1.16 6.40 23.16
N LYS A 96 1.30 7.73 23.15
CA LYS A 96 0.26 8.64 23.63
C LYS A 96 -0.91 8.73 22.65
N TRP A 97 -0.66 8.60 21.35
CA TRP A 97 -1.72 8.57 20.33
C TRP A 97 -2.56 7.31 20.48
N THR A 98 -1.94 6.14 20.57
CA THR A 98 -2.65 4.85 20.64
C THR A 98 -3.55 4.69 21.87
N LYS A 99 -3.32 5.48 22.93
CA LYS A 99 -4.18 5.52 24.13
C LYS A 99 -5.48 6.31 23.93
N GLN A 100 -5.61 7.07 22.85
CA GLN A 100 -6.81 7.83 22.53
C GLN A 100 -7.79 6.92 21.81
N THR A 101 -8.54 6.12 22.56
CA THR A 101 -9.43 5.08 22.00
C THR A 101 -10.88 5.54 21.81
N SER A 102 -11.21 6.80 22.12
CA SER A 102 -12.58 7.33 22.04
C SER A 102 -12.60 8.82 21.71
N GLY A 103 -13.75 9.28 21.18
CA GLY A 103 -13.96 10.65 20.75
C GLY A 103 -13.67 10.88 19.27
N SER A 104 -13.86 12.13 18.81
CA SER A 104 -13.70 12.52 17.39
C SER A 104 -12.25 12.49 16.89
N GLN A 105 -11.28 12.30 17.79
CA GLN A 105 -9.86 12.17 17.47
C GLN A 105 -9.31 10.81 17.89
N ALA A 106 -10.18 9.81 18.07
CA ALA A 106 -9.75 8.45 18.40
C ALA A 106 -8.72 7.95 17.37
N PHE A 107 -7.62 7.39 17.87
CA PHE A 107 -6.60 6.75 17.06
C PHE A 107 -7.19 5.48 16.41
N PRO A 108 -6.74 5.09 15.20
CA PRO A 108 -7.22 3.89 14.54
C PRO A 108 -7.11 2.63 15.41
N ILE A 109 -8.09 1.75 15.28
CA ILE A 109 -8.08 0.44 15.93
C ILE A 109 -6.95 -0.39 15.32
N GLU A 110 -6.23 -1.15 16.14
CA GLU A 110 -5.24 -2.11 15.66
C GLU A 110 -5.86 -3.13 14.69
N PHE A 111 -5.17 -3.34 13.57
CA PHE A 111 -5.55 -4.33 12.56
C PHE A 111 -5.16 -5.74 12.99
N ASP A 112 -3.98 -5.88 13.60
CA ASP A 112 -3.45 -7.18 14.05
C ASP A 112 -2.44 -6.99 15.19
N TRP A 113 -1.89 -8.09 15.70
CA TRP A 113 -0.90 -8.12 16.75
C TRP A 113 0.33 -8.94 16.34
N SER A 114 1.51 -8.34 16.45
CA SER A 114 2.80 -9.02 16.28
C SER A 114 3.43 -9.40 17.63
N THR A 115 4.51 -10.18 17.61
CA THR A 115 5.29 -10.49 18.82
C THR A 115 5.76 -9.25 19.57
N THR A 116 5.98 -8.13 18.87
CA THR A 116 6.49 -6.88 19.44
C THR A 116 5.39 -5.86 19.76
N GLY A 117 4.12 -6.16 19.45
CA GLY A 117 2.98 -5.31 19.77
C GLY A 117 1.97 -5.14 18.64
N PRO A 118 0.99 -4.22 18.82
CA PRO A 118 -0.07 -3.96 17.85
C PRO A 118 0.46 -3.44 16.51
N ILE A 119 -0.29 -3.76 15.46
CA ILE A 119 -0.04 -3.39 14.06
C ILE A 119 -1.28 -2.65 13.54
N TRP A 120 -1.06 -1.61 12.75
CA TRP A 120 -2.11 -0.81 12.12
C TRP A 120 -1.96 -0.80 10.60
N VAL A 121 -3.06 -0.54 9.90
CA VAL A 121 -3.03 -0.18 8.48
C VAL A 121 -2.53 1.24 8.35
N TRP A 122 -1.50 1.46 7.53
CA TRP A 122 -0.92 2.79 7.37
C TRP A 122 -1.92 3.81 6.82
N ALA A 123 -2.78 3.42 5.87
CA ALA A 123 -3.82 4.30 5.33
C ALA A 123 -4.69 4.93 6.42
N ASP A 124 -5.15 4.14 7.39
CA ASP A 124 -5.98 4.63 8.51
C ASP A 124 -5.19 5.57 9.43
N VAL A 125 -3.92 5.26 9.70
CA VAL A 125 -3.03 6.11 10.50
C VAL A 125 -2.76 7.42 9.77
N ASN A 126 -2.50 7.37 8.46
CA ASN A 126 -2.19 8.51 7.62
C ASN A 126 -3.40 9.47 7.54
N ASP A 127 -4.60 8.93 7.37
CA ASP A 127 -5.84 9.71 7.39
C ASP A 127 -6.12 10.30 8.77
N TRP A 128 -5.86 9.56 9.85
CA TRP A 128 -5.95 10.10 11.20
C TRP A 128 -4.97 11.26 11.43
N LEU A 129 -3.73 11.16 10.94
CA LEU A 129 -2.74 12.23 11.05
C LEU A 129 -3.23 13.50 10.31
N LYS A 130 -3.73 13.35 9.07
CA LYS A 130 -4.29 14.44 8.26
C LYS A 130 -5.47 15.12 8.96
N THR A 131 -6.45 14.32 9.39
CA THR A 131 -7.70 14.84 9.98
C THR A 131 -7.52 15.46 11.36
N THR A 132 -6.51 15.02 12.12
CA THR A 132 -6.18 15.58 13.44
C THR A 132 -5.11 16.67 13.41
N GLY A 133 -4.68 17.10 12.20
CA GLY A 133 -3.71 18.17 12.00
C GLY A 133 -2.31 17.85 12.53
N LYS A 134 -1.94 16.56 12.54
CA LYS A 134 -0.57 16.13 12.88
C LYS A 134 0.35 16.29 11.67
N THR A 135 1.64 16.32 11.94
CA THR A 135 2.69 16.36 10.91
C THR A 135 3.16 14.95 10.59
N GLY A 136 3.90 14.80 9.48
CA GLY A 136 4.53 13.54 9.10
C GLY A 136 3.58 12.51 8.49
N TYR A 137 2.44 12.96 7.97
CA TYR A 137 1.61 12.17 7.07
C TYR A 137 2.23 12.16 5.67
N ASP A 138 1.94 11.11 4.92
CA ASP A 138 2.33 10.98 3.52
C ASP A 138 1.25 11.64 2.63
N GLU A 139 1.70 12.45 1.66
CA GLU A 139 0.83 13.00 0.62
C GLU A 139 0.37 11.90 -0.35
N VAL A 140 1.24 10.93 -0.61
CA VAL A 140 0.94 9.74 -1.40
C VAL A 140 -0.07 8.86 -0.65
N CYS A 141 -1.01 8.30 -1.40
CA CYS A 141 -2.09 7.50 -0.86
C CYS A 141 -1.71 6.02 -0.85
N SER A 142 -1.61 5.41 0.33
CA SER A 142 -1.58 3.95 0.43
C SER A 142 -3.00 3.40 0.34
N PRO A 143 -3.23 2.28 -0.37
CA PRO A 143 -4.55 1.65 -0.44
C PRO A 143 -5.09 1.25 0.95
N SER A 144 -6.38 1.48 1.17
CA SER A 144 -7.11 0.99 2.34
C SER A 144 -7.24 -0.53 2.33
N LEU A 145 -7.58 -1.13 3.47
CA LEU A 145 -7.85 -2.58 3.58
C LEU A 145 -8.89 -3.04 2.55
N ALA A 146 -9.99 -2.30 2.42
CA ALA A 146 -11.07 -2.66 1.50
C ALA A 146 -10.62 -2.63 0.02
N GLU A 147 -9.80 -1.62 -0.35
CA GLU A 147 -9.23 -1.54 -1.69
C GLU A 147 -8.24 -2.68 -1.95
N VAL A 148 -7.41 -3.05 -0.97
CA VAL A 148 -6.50 -4.20 -1.09
C VAL A 148 -7.25 -5.52 -1.21
N GLU A 149 -8.31 -5.73 -0.42
CA GLU A 149 -9.15 -6.93 -0.50
C GLU A 149 -9.87 -7.03 -1.84
N GLN A 150 -10.38 -5.91 -2.36
CA GLN A 150 -11.00 -5.86 -3.67
C GLN A 150 -9.99 -6.15 -4.78
N ALA A 151 -8.80 -5.54 -4.72
CA ALA A 151 -7.72 -5.77 -5.69
C ALA A 151 -7.28 -7.23 -5.69
N ASN A 152 -7.07 -7.82 -4.51
CA ASN A 152 -6.63 -9.21 -4.39
C ASN A 152 -7.67 -10.21 -4.88
N ARG A 153 -8.97 -9.90 -4.71
CA ARG A 153 -10.04 -10.68 -5.32
C ARG A 153 -9.98 -10.62 -6.83
N TRP A 154 -9.83 -9.42 -7.39
CA TRP A 154 -9.70 -9.23 -8.84
C TRP A 154 -8.47 -9.97 -9.40
N ILE A 155 -7.31 -9.88 -8.72
CA ILE A 155 -6.10 -10.61 -9.12
C ILE A 155 -6.35 -12.12 -9.11
N ALA A 156 -6.98 -12.67 -8.06
CA ALA A 156 -7.26 -14.10 -7.95
C ALA A 156 -8.24 -14.60 -9.04
N ASP A 157 -9.28 -13.81 -9.35
CA ASP A 157 -10.26 -14.14 -10.38
C ASP A 157 -9.62 -14.15 -11.78
N ASN A 158 -8.69 -13.22 -12.04
CA ASN A 158 -7.99 -13.14 -13.31
C ASN A 158 -6.85 -14.17 -13.42
N ALA A 159 -6.19 -14.55 -12.33
CA ALA A 159 -5.19 -15.62 -12.32
C ALA A 159 -5.78 -16.98 -12.76
N SER A 160 -7.04 -17.24 -12.42
CA SER A 160 -7.75 -18.49 -12.77
C SER A 160 -8.08 -18.60 -14.26
N THR A 161 -8.13 -17.47 -14.98
CA THR A 161 -8.44 -17.44 -16.42
C THR A 161 -7.26 -17.89 -17.27
N PHE A 162 -6.03 -17.85 -16.74
CA PHE A 162 -4.79 -18.16 -17.47
C PHE A 162 -4.21 -19.55 -17.17
N ALA A 163 -4.74 -20.28 -16.19
CA ALA A 163 -4.32 -21.66 -15.90
C ALA A 163 -5.02 -22.72 -16.78
N SER A 164 -5.91 -22.30 -17.68
CA SER A 164 -6.72 -23.18 -18.55
C SER A 164 -6.35 -23.13 -20.04
N ILE A 165 -5.16 -22.60 -20.38
CA ILE A 165 -4.63 -22.52 -21.74
C ILE A 165 -3.25 -23.20 -21.79
#